data_AF-A0AAD6YHZ5-F1
#
_entry.id   AF-A0AAD6YHZ5-F1
#
_cell.length_a   1.000
_cell.length_b   1.000
_cell.length_c   1.000
_cell.angle_alpha   90.00
_cell.angle_beta   90.00
_cell.angle_gamma   90.00
#
_symmetry.space_group_name_H-M   'P 1'
#
loop_
_entity.id
_entity.type
_entity.pdbx_description
1 polymer ?
#
loop_
_entity_poly.entity_id
_entity_poly.type
_entity_poly.pdbx_seq_one_letter_code
_entity_poly.pdbx_strand_id
1 'polypeptide(L)'
;MSSSSPITQVSQHAPPAHSNLQPQLLTRLFLDLRGRRFEVDRETIMNLPESVLLCLFPNGLVLSRQSVALSDGGDDEDDEVYGVDFDPDCFQYVLTFFRTASEAFYGTATTPGLLAFQQHLLDGSPGSSPAGTADFGTGAPAQNPLLSKQAIIVLREELEYFTIPPKDGAAATDANGIANEHLLDVKRDGGAYLMEKRNIFTALQRNVNKENNVAEQHLIDMLCMSGFNRDDVWGFRALEPSRSCISSIALVLLKTGINHTAGNTKPVDVDYTQMATAQKLLLFWRKPARKCWWDGIEVDLPAQDGRSSRQFKLWARRVWTLELSLVRLVYPLLPSPYAPAAGLTSAVVAHILVLCCSPWNGYHAFVDVDLIPFTIICRSAPSLAD
;
A
#
# COMPACT_ATOMS: atom_id res chain seq x y z
N MET A 1 34.19 44.40 45.00
CA MET A 1 34.69 43.17 44.35
C MET A 1 33.75 42.84 43.20
N SER A 2 34.10 43.32 42.01
CA SER A 2 33.29 43.25 40.79
C SER A 2 33.90 42.21 39.86
N SER A 3 33.22 41.08 39.70
CA SER A 3 33.60 39.97 38.84
C SER A 3 33.32 40.30 37.37
N SER A 4 34.37 40.49 36.59
CA SER A 4 34.34 40.58 35.13
C SER A 4 34.05 39.20 34.51
N SER A 5 32.93 39.08 33.79
CA SER A 5 32.64 37.91 32.96
C SER A 5 33.33 38.05 31.60
N PRO A 6 34.11 37.07 31.13
CA PRO A 6 34.68 37.10 29.79
C PRO A 6 33.59 36.77 28.76
N ILE A 7 33.35 37.71 27.84
CA ILE A 7 32.57 37.50 26.61
C ILE A 7 33.46 36.69 25.65
N THR A 8 33.07 35.45 25.36
CA THR A 8 33.60 34.69 24.22
C THR A 8 32.81 35.08 22.98
N GLN A 9 33.32 36.04 22.21
CA GLN A 9 32.91 36.24 20.82
C GLN A 9 33.40 35.05 19.99
N VAL A 10 32.47 34.29 19.42
CA VAL A 10 32.79 33.31 18.38
C VAL A 10 32.49 33.96 17.03
N SER A 11 33.53 34.25 16.25
CA SER A 11 33.38 34.62 14.84
C SER A 11 32.65 33.52 14.10
N GLN A 12 31.52 33.85 13.46
CA GLN A 12 30.85 32.98 12.50
C GLN A 12 31.75 32.83 11.26
N HIS A 13 32.60 31.80 11.23
CA HIS A 13 33.12 31.28 9.98
C HIS A 13 31.98 30.50 9.33
N ALA A 14 31.47 31.00 8.20
CA ALA A 14 30.57 30.24 7.35
C ALA A 14 31.28 28.94 6.92
N PRO A 15 30.67 27.75 7.10
CA PRO A 15 31.21 26.54 6.51
C PRO A 15 31.23 26.72 4.98
N PRO A 16 32.28 26.24 4.28
CA PRO A 16 32.31 26.29 2.83
C PRO A 16 31.05 25.59 2.30
N ALA A 17 30.41 26.21 1.32
CA ALA A 17 29.23 25.66 0.66
C ALA A 17 29.58 24.27 0.10
N HIS A 18 29.19 23.23 0.83
CA HIS A 18 29.15 21.89 0.27
C HIS A 18 28.12 21.95 -0.86
N SER A 19 28.64 21.82 -2.07
CA SER A 19 27.87 21.55 -3.27
C SER A 19 26.82 20.48 -2.97
N ASN A 20 25.63 20.76 -3.48
CA ASN A 20 24.37 20.05 -3.32
C ASN A 20 24.45 18.61 -3.88
N LEU A 21 25.23 17.73 -3.23
CA LEU A 21 25.24 16.30 -3.51
C LEU A 21 24.02 15.69 -2.82
N GLN A 22 22.84 15.87 -3.40
CA GLN A 22 21.74 14.96 -3.10
C GLN A 22 22.22 13.55 -3.47
N PRO A 23 22.24 12.58 -2.53
CA PRO A 23 22.63 11.22 -2.85
C PRO A 23 21.72 10.71 -3.97
N GLN A 24 22.32 10.20 -5.05
CA GLN A 24 21.56 9.59 -6.14
C GLN A 24 20.73 8.44 -5.57
N LEU A 25 19.42 8.64 -5.56
CA LEU A 25 18.47 7.64 -5.07
C LEU A 25 18.30 6.55 -6.13
N LEU A 26 18.22 5.30 -5.67
CA LEU A 26 17.93 4.15 -6.54
C LEU A 26 16.59 4.36 -7.25
N THR A 27 16.60 4.25 -8.59
CA THR A 27 15.40 4.32 -9.43
C THR A 27 14.66 2.98 -9.47
N ARG A 28 15.41 1.88 -9.38
CA ARG A 28 14.93 0.50 -9.35
C ARG A 28 15.54 -0.26 -8.19
N LEU A 29 14.81 -1.26 -7.72
CA LEU A 29 15.24 -2.19 -6.69
C LEU A 29 15.17 -3.61 -7.23
N PHE A 30 16.24 -4.36 -6.98
CA PHE A 30 16.30 -5.79 -7.27
C PHE A 30 16.07 -6.55 -5.96
N LEU A 31 14.98 -7.28 -5.87
CA LEU A 31 14.60 -8.07 -4.69
C LEU A 31 14.74 -9.55 -4.99
N ASP A 32 15.32 -10.31 -4.08
CA ASP A 32 15.27 -11.77 -4.09
C ASP A 32 14.34 -12.26 -2.97
N LEU A 33 13.15 -12.72 -3.38
CA LEU A 33 12.11 -13.23 -2.50
C LEU A 33 12.13 -14.76 -2.54
N ARG A 34 12.84 -15.38 -1.59
CA ARG A 34 12.96 -16.85 -1.46
C ARG A 34 13.44 -17.54 -2.74
N GLY A 35 14.41 -16.95 -3.44
CA GLY A 35 15.00 -17.45 -4.68
C GLY A 35 14.29 -16.94 -5.94
N ARG A 36 13.23 -16.14 -5.82
CA ARG A 36 12.56 -15.50 -6.96
C ARG A 36 12.92 -14.03 -7.04
N ARG A 37 13.54 -13.64 -8.15
CA ARG A 37 13.98 -12.26 -8.40
C ARG A 37 12.85 -11.38 -8.92
N PHE A 38 12.78 -10.17 -8.39
CA PHE A 38 11.88 -9.11 -8.83
C PHE A 38 12.69 -7.84 -9.11
N GLU A 39 12.40 -7.19 -10.22
CA GLU A 39 12.86 -5.84 -10.52
C GLU A 39 11.67 -4.90 -10.38
N VAL A 40 11.76 -3.94 -9.47
CA VAL A 40 10.62 -3.07 -9.14
C VAL A 40 11.08 -1.62 -9.06
N ASP A 41 10.39 -0.74 -9.79
CA ASP A 41 10.65 0.69 -9.73
C ASP A 41 10.33 1.26 -8.33
N ARG A 42 11.09 2.28 -7.93
CA ARG A 42 10.91 2.98 -6.64
C ARG A 42 9.48 3.48 -6.45
N GLU A 43 8.84 4.01 -7.49
CA GLU A 43 7.47 4.53 -7.43
C GLU A 43 6.46 3.43 -7.11
N THR A 44 6.64 2.24 -7.69
CA THR A 44 5.83 1.07 -7.40
C THR A 44 5.99 0.66 -5.95
N ILE A 45 7.23 0.62 -5.42
CA ILE A 45 7.48 0.36 -3.99
C ILE A 45 6.78 1.39 -3.10
N MET A 46 6.84 2.68 -3.46
CA MET A 46 6.19 3.75 -2.69
C MET A 46 4.66 3.70 -2.67
N ASN A 47 4.05 2.97 -3.61
CA ASN A 47 2.62 2.75 -3.67
C ASN A 47 2.17 1.52 -2.86
N LEU A 48 3.09 0.65 -2.47
CA LEU A 48 2.73 -0.56 -1.71
C LEU A 48 2.19 -0.21 -0.32
N PRO A 49 1.34 -1.08 0.25
CA PRO A 49 0.86 -0.94 1.62
C PRO A 49 2.01 -0.92 2.61
N GLU A 50 1.91 -0.10 3.66
CA GLU A 50 2.89 -0.01 4.75
C GLU A 50 3.10 -1.38 5.40
N SER A 51 2.00 -2.13 5.59
CA SER A 51 2.06 -3.48 6.14
C SER A 51 2.88 -4.47 5.31
N VAL A 52 2.96 -4.28 3.99
CA VAL A 52 3.80 -5.08 3.09
C VAL A 52 5.24 -4.56 3.12
N LEU A 53 5.43 -3.23 3.09
CA LEU A 53 6.74 -2.60 3.16
C LEU A 53 7.50 -2.96 4.44
N LEU A 54 6.82 -3.08 5.58
CA LEU A 54 7.42 -3.50 6.85
C LEU A 54 7.91 -4.96 6.81
N CYS A 55 7.28 -5.82 6.00
CA CYS A 55 7.76 -7.19 5.80
C CYS A 55 8.94 -7.24 4.83
N LEU A 56 8.93 -6.40 3.78
CA LEU A 56 10.01 -6.35 2.80
C LEU A 56 11.28 -5.69 3.37
N PHE A 57 11.11 -4.64 4.17
CA PHE A 57 12.17 -3.81 4.71
C PHE A 57 12.00 -3.63 6.22
N PRO A 58 12.22 -4.69 7.02
CA PRO A 58 11.99 -4.65 8.47
C PRO A 58 12.86 -3.62 9.19
N ASN A 59 14.03 -3.29 8.62
CA ASN A 59 14.96 -2.27 9.14
C ASN A 59 14.80 -0.90 8.46
N GLY A 60 13.73 -0.72 7.67
CA GLY A 60 13.53 0.44 6.83
C GLY A 60 14.22 0.31 5.46
N LEU A 61 13.74 1.11 4.51
CA LEU A 61 14.22 1.12 3.13
C LEU A 61 15.31 2.19 2.97
N VAL A 62 16.56 1.75 2.79
CA VAL A 62 17.68 2.64 2.47
C VAL A 62 17.78 2.76 0.95
N LEU A 63 17.41 3.93 0.42
CA LEU A 63 17.38 4.19 -1.03
C LEU A 63 18.62 4.93 -1.56
N SER A 64 19.60 5.23 -0.71
CA SER A 64 20.79 5.97 -1.10
C SER A 64 21.92 5.03 -1.53
N ARG A 65 22.55 5.34 -2.67
CA ARG A 65 23.77 4.68 -3.17
C ARG A 65 25.01 4.82 -2.26
N GLN A 66 24.88 5.44 -1.09
CA GLN A 66 26.03 5.90 -0.29
C GLN A 66 26.43 4.94 0.84
N SER A 67 25.69 3.86 1.10
CA SER A 67 25.94 3.02 2.28
C SER A 67 27.08 2.00 2.18
N VAL A 68 27.78 1.85 1.04
CA VAL A 68 28.91 0.90 0.96
C VAL A 68 30.13 1.39 0.19
N ALA A 69 30.22 2.70 -0.13
CA ALA A 69 31.42 3.28 -0.76
C ALA A 69 32.64 3.42 0.19
N LEU A 70 32.70 2.62 1.26
CA LEU A 70 33.86 2.49 2.16
C LEU A 70 34.47 1.09 2.18
N SER A 71 33.93 0.11 1.43
CA SER A 71 34.62 -1.15 1.19
C SER A 71 35.15 -1.19 -0.23
N ASP A 72 36.41 -0.81 -0.35
CA ASP A 72 37.45 -1.32 -1.26
C ASP A 72 37.11 -1.42 -2.76
N GLY A 73 37.91 -0.75 -3.58
CA GLY A 73 37.68 -0.58 -5.01
C GLY A 73 37.65 -1.88 -5.81
N GLY A 74 36.46 -2.20 -6.32
CA GLY A 74 36.23 -3.15 -7.41
C GLY A 74 35.21 -2.56 -8.39
N ASP A 75 35.59 -2.46 -9.66
CA ASP A 75 34.73 -2.12 -10.81
C ASP A 75 33.72 -3.25 -11.11
N ASP A 76 32.88 -3.60 -10.14
CA ASP A 76 31.72 -4.47 -10.38
C ASP A 76 30.46 -3.65 -10.11
N GLU A 77 29.80 -3.21 -11.18
CA GLU A 77 28.42 -2.70 -11.19
C GLU A 77 27.43 -3.84 -10.87
N ASP A 78 27.66 -4.56 -9.78
CA ASP A 78 26.71 -5.55 -9.29
C ASP A 78 25.51 -4.78 -8.70
N ASP A 79 24.43 -4.71 -9.49
CA ASP A 79 23.12 -4.29 -9.03
C ASP A 79 22.80 -5.00 -7.71
N GLU A 80 22.84 -4.24 -6.60
CA GLU A 80 22.67 -4.78 -5.24
C GLU A 80 21.31 -5.49 -5.13
N VAL A 81 21.33 -6.82 -5.02
CA VAL A 81 20.13 -7.64 -4.87
C VAL A 81 19.78 -7.76 -3.39
N TYR A 82 18.63 -7.20 -3.00
CA TYR A 82 18.12 -7.27 -1.63
C TYR A 82 17.41 -8.61 -1.39
N GLY A 83 18.06 -9.51 -0.64
CA GLY A 83 17.45 -10.76 -0.19
C GLY A 83 16.43 -10.51 0.94
N VAL A 84 15.20 -10.98 0.75
CA VAL A 84 14.09 -10.77 1.69
C VAL A 84 13.35 -12.09 1.92
N ASP A 85 13.12 -12.43 3.18
CA ASP A 85 12.25 -13.56 3.56
C ASP A 85 10.76 -13.15 3.49
N PHE A 86 10.27 -12.96 2.27
CA PHE A 86 8.87 -12.68 1.98
C PHE A 86 8.36 -13.63 0.91
N ASP A 87 7.07 -13.98 0.98
CA ASP A 87 6.48 -14.90 0.02
C ASP A 87 6.37 -14.26 -1.38
N PRO A 88 7.00 -14.85 -2.41
CA PRO A 88 7.01 -14.26 -3.74
C PRO A 88 5.63 -14.24 -4.42
N ASP A 89 4.75 -15.19 -4.10
CA ASP A 89 3.40 -15.25 -4.67
C ASP A 89 2.50 -14.19 -4.01
N CYS A 90 2.67 -13.96 -2.70
CA CYS A 90 2.03 -12.83 -2.01
C CYS A 90 2.41 -11.49 -2.64
N PHE A 91 3.71 -11.29 -2.89
CA PHE A 91 4.21 -10.05 -3.49
C PHE A 91 3.64 -9.83 -4.88
N GLN A 92 3.67 -10.87 -5.73
CA GLN A 92 3.10 -10.82 -7.07
C GLN A 92 1.58 -10.54 -7.07
N TYR A 93 0.85 -11.12 -6.13
CA TYR A 93 -0.58 -10.87 -5.93
C TYR A 93 -0.84 -9.38 -5.64
N VAL A 94 -0.11 -8.79 -4.70
CA VAL A 94 -0.23 -7.36 -4.36
C VAL A 94 0.12 -6.46 -5.54
N LEU A 95 1.26 -6.70 -6.20
CA LEU A 95 1.70 -5.91 -7.35
C LEU A 95 0.68 -5.95 -8.49
N THR A 96 0.16 -7.13 -8.80
CA THR A 96 -0.82 -7.31 -9.88
C THR A 96 -2.12 -6.57 -9.58
N PHE A 97 -2.62 -6.64 -8.34
CA PHE A 97 -3.83 -5.94 -7.94
C PHE A 97 -3.64 -4.41 -8.02
N PHE A 98 -2.54 -3.89 -7.47
CA PHE A 98 -2.26 -2.45 -7.47
C PHE A 98 -2.06 -1.89 -8.88
N ARG A 99 -1.34 -2.61 -9.75
CA ARG A 99 -1.19 -2.24 -11.16
C ARG A 99 -2.54 -2.18 -11.86
N THR A 100 -3.34 -3.25 -11.75
CA THR A 100 -4.66 -3.32 -12.41
C THR A 100 -5.59 -2.21 -11.92
N ALA A 101 -5.60 -1.93 -10.62
CA ALA A 101 -6.37 -0.85 -10.03
C ALA A 101 -5.90 0.53 -10.53
N SER A 102 -4.59 0.73 -10.63
CA SER A 102 -4.00 1.96 -11.16
C SER A 102 -4.38 2.18 -12.62
N GLU A 103 -4.21 1.18 -13.48
CA GLU A 103 -4.53 1.27 -14.91
C GLU A 103 -6.03 1.50 -15.14
N ALA A 104 -6.90 0.86 -14.38
CA ALA A 104 -8.34 1.08 -14.48
C ALA A 104 -8.75 2.50 -14.08
N PHE A 105 -8.16 3.04 -13.01
CA PHE A 105 -8.53 4.35 -12.49
C PHE A 105 -7.90 5.51 -13.26
N TYR A 106 -6.59 5.45 -13.51
CA TYR A 106 -5.85 6.53 -14.17
C TYR A 106 -5.80 6.39 -15.69
N GLY A 107 -6.01 5.18 -16.21
CA GLY A 107 -5.88 4.88 -17.62
C GLY A 107 -4.49 4.38 -17.99
N THR A 108 -4.33 4.10 -19.26
CA THR A 108 -3.07 3.72 -19.90
C THR A 108 -2.72 4.73 -20.98
N ALA A 109 -1.58 4.55 -21.65
CA ALA A 109 -1.18 5.42 -22.76
C ALA A 109 -2.23 5.49 -23.89
N THR A 110 -3.07 4.47 -24.05
CA THR A 110 -4.05 4.36 -25.14
C THR A 110 -5.51 4.46 -24.69
N THR A 111 -5.79 4.24 -23.41
CA THR A 111 -7.17 4.13 -22.90
C THR A 111 -7.38 5.05 -21.71
N PRO A 112 -8.39 5.96 -21.74
CA PRO A 112 -8.68 6.83 -20.60
C PRO A 112 -9.22 6.02 -19.41
N GLY A 113 -8.76 6.36 -18.21
CA GLY A 113 -9.24 5.76 -16.97
C GLY A 113 -10.50 6.41 -16.41
N LEU A 114 -11.00 5.85 -15.31
CA LEU A 114 -12.18 6.36 -14.59
C LEU A 114 -12.03 7.83 -14.15
N LEU A 115 -10.82 8.26 -13.77
CA LEU A 115 -10.55 9.62 -13.31
C LEU A 115 -10.94 10.68 -14.35
N ALA A 116 -10.75 10.40 -15.64
CA ALA A 116 -11.11 11.33 -16.72
C ALA A 116 -12.61 11.68 -16.70
N PHE A 117 -13.45 10.75 -16.27
CA PHE A 117 -14.91 10.95 -16.17
C PHE A 117 -15.34 11.60 -14.85
N GLN A 118 -14.43 11.73 -13.88
CA GLN A 118 -14.67 12.37 -12.58
C GLN A 118 -14.25 13.85 -12.57
N GLN A 119 -13.70 14.39 -13.67
CA GLN A 119 -13.09 15.73 -13.72
C GLN A 119 -14.05 16.85 -13.24
N HIS A 120 -15.34 16.78 -13.59
CA HIS A 120 -16.33 17.76 -13.15
C HIS A 120 -16.52 17.80 -11.62
N LEU A 121 -16.25 16.70 -10.90
CA LEU A 121 -16.27 16.67 -9.43
C LEU A 121 -15.05 17.38 -8.82
N LEU A 122 -13.94 17.45 -9.58
CA LEU A 122 -12.72 18.15 -9.16
C LEU A 122 -12.84 19.66 -9.44
N ASP A 123 -13.46 20.03 -10.56
CA ASP A 123 -13.65 21.42 -10.98
C ASP A 123 -14.82 22.10 -10.23
N GLY A 124 -15.77 21.31 -9.72
CA GLY A 124 -16.98 21.74 -9.02
C GLY A 124 -16.78 22.27 -7.59
N SER A 125 -15.65 22.89 -7.28
CA SER A 125 -15.42 23.57 -6.00
C SER A 125 -15.54 25.10 -6.17
N PRO A 126 -16.76 25.66 -6.40
CA PRO A 126 -16.94 27.10 -6.31
C PRO A 126 -16.98 27.48 -4.84
N GLY A 127 -16.04 28.32 -4.42
CA GLY A 127 -16.25 29.14 -3.23
C GLY A 127 -17.48 30.02 -3.44
N SER A 128 -18.64 29.61 -2.92
CA SER A 128 -19.76 30.46 -2.48
C SER A 128 -21.05 29.65 -2.30
N SER A 129 -21.45 29.42 -1.05
CA SER A 129 -22.84 29.48 -0.63
C SER A 129 -22.88 29.91 0.85
N PRO A 130 -23.67 30.94 1.21
CA PRO A 130 -23.69 31.51 2.54
C PRO A 130 -24.63 30.75 3.49
N ALA A 131 -24.17 30.59 4.73
CA ALA A 131 -24.95 30.37 5.95
C ALA A 131 -25.89 29.15 6.04
N GLY A 132 -25.49 28.15 6.84
CA GLY A 132 -26.42 27.18 7.43
C GLY A 132 -25.75 25.93 7.98
N THR A 133 -25.62 25.86 9.30
CA THR A 133 -25.16 24.72 10.14
C THR A 133 -23.70 24.28 9.98
N ALA A 134 -22.84 24.92 10.77
CA ALA A 134 -21.55 24.40 11.16
C ALA A 134 -21.74 23.21 12.11
N ASP A 135 -21.36 22.01 11.67
CA ASP A 135 -20.85 20.98 12.58
C ASP A 135 -19.90 20.02 11.83
N PHE A 136 -18.82 19.66 12.53
CA PHE A 136 -17.61 18.94 12.10
C PHE A 136 -16.65 19.70 11.15
N GLY A 137 -15.42 19.88 11.63
CA GLY A 137 -14.33 20.62 10.99
C GLY A 137 -14.00 20.15 9.58
N THR A 138 -14.31 21.01 8.61
CA THR A 138 -14.27 20.75 7.18
C THR A 138 -13.15 21.55 6.52
N GLY A 139 -12.07 20.86 6.14
CA GLY A 139 -11.23 21.32 5.03
C GLY A 139 -12.08 21.34 3.76
N ALA A 140 -11.88 22.35 2.91
CA ALA A 140 -12.65 22.58 1.69
C ALA A 140 -12.82 21.31 0.81
N PRO A 141 -13.90 21.19 0.02
CA PRO A 141 -14.15 20.06 -0.90
C PRO A 141 -13.06 19.83 -1.97
N ALA A 142 -12.06 20.71 -2.06
CA ALA A 142 -10.81 20.50 -2.79
C ALA A 142 -9.82 19.50 -2.12
N GLN A 143 -10.14 18.92 -0.95
CA GLN A 143 -9.20 18.09 -0.17
C GLN A 143 -9.57 16.60 -0.02
N ASN A 144 -10.68 16.10 -0.57
CA ASN A 144 -10.99 14.67 -0.45
C ASN A 144 -10.14 13.84 -1.43
N PRO A 145 -9.13 13.09 -0.98
CA PRO A 145 -8.24 12.38 -1.89
C PRO A 145 -8.94 11.22 -2.61
N LEU A 146 -10.12 10.79 -2.15
CA LEU A 146 -10.92 9.74 -2.80
C LEU A 146 -11.49 10.16 -4.16
N LEU A 147 -11.51 11.47 -4.48
CA LEU A 147 -11.95 11.99 -5.77
C LEU A 147 -10.86 11.92 -6.85
N SER A 148 -9.59 11.91 -6.44
CA SER A 148 -8.45 12.00 -7.36
C SER A 148 -7.49 10.81 -7.27
N LYS A 149 -7.74 9.87 -6.35
CA LYS A 149 -6.89 8.70 -6.14
C LYS A 149 -7.69 7.43 -6.04
N GLN A 150 -7.14 6.36 -6.63
CA GLN A 150 -7.65 5.03 -6.43
C GLN A 150 -7.36 4.58 -4.99
N ALA A 151 -8.43 4.26 -4.27
CA ALA A 151 -8.34 3.74 -2.91
C ALA A 151 -8.51 2.22 -2.89
N ILE A 152 -7.63 1.53 -2.17
CA ILE A 152 -7.62 0.08 -1.99
C ILE A 152 -7.66 -0.21 -0.50
N ILE A 153 -8.59 -1.06 -0.08
CA ILE A 153 -8.60 -1.60 1.28
C ILE A 153 -7.69 -2.82 1.30
N VAL A 154 -6.74 -2.82 2.22
CA VAL A 154 -5.79 -3.90 2.45
C VAL A 154 -6.12 -4.52 3.79
N LEU A 155 -6.56 -5.77 3.77
CA LEU A 155 -6.77 -6.57 4.97
C LEU A 155 -5.72 -7.67 5.01
N ARG A 156 -4.85 -7.64 6.03
CA ARG A 156 -3.80 -8.64 6.22
C ARG A 156 -4.03 -9.38 7.54
N GLU A 157 -3.88 -10.70 7.51
CA GLU A 157 -3.91 -11.57 8.68
C GLU A 157 -2.54 -12.21 8.90
N GLU A 158 -2.04 -12.11 10.13
CA GLU A 158 -1.03 -13.02 10.67
C GLU A 158 -1.71 -13.96 11.66
N LEU A 159 -1.69 -15.25 11.36
CA LEU A 159 -2.27 -16.29 12.20
C LEU A 159 -1.14 -17.18 12.72
N GLU A 160 -0.81 -17.05 13.98
CA GLU A 160 0.11 -17.94 14.68
C GLU A 160 -0.69 -19.04 15.36
N TYR A 161 -0.30 -20.31 15.18
CA TYR A 161 -1.05 -21.43 15.73
C TYR A 161 -0.21 -22.39 16.55
N PHE A 162 -0.87 -23.00 17.52
CA PHE A 162 -0.31 -23.93 18.49
C PHE A 162 -1.21 -25.15 18.55
N THR A 163 -0.60 -26.32 18.36
CA THR A 163 -1.29 -27.60 18.44
C THR A 163 -0.93 -28.28 19.75
N ILE A 164 -1.95 -28.65 20.53
CA ILE A 164 -1.81 -29.31 21.82
C ILE A 164 -2.31 -30.75 21.64
N PRO A 165 -1.42 -31.75 21.61
CA PRO A 165 -1.83 -33.14 21.51
C PRO A 165 -2.51 -33.63 22.81
N PRO A 166 -3.23 -34.75 22.77
CA PRO A 166 -3.75 -35.42 23.97
C PRO A 166 -2.61 -35.82 24.92
N LYS A 167 -2.88 -35.83 26.24
CA LYS A 167 -1.87 -36.11 27.28
C LYS A 167 -1.22 -37.48 27.15
N ASP A 168 -2.01 -38.50 26.81
CA ASP A 168 -1.56 -39.90 26.79
C ASP A 168 -1.17 -40.36 25.37
N GLY A 169 -0.85 -39.41 24.48
CA GLY A 169 -0.50 -39.68 23.08
C GLY A 169 1.00 -39.91 22.83
N ALA A 170 1.32 -40.38 21.63
CA ALA A 170 2.70 -40.55 21.19
C ALA A 170 3.43 -39.22 20.86
N ALA A 171 2.70 -38.11 20.73
CA ALA A 171 3.24 -36.79 20.43
C ALA A 171 3.83 -36.14 21.69
N ALA A 172 5.15 -35.96 21.73
CA ALA A 172 5.86 -35.46 22.90
C ALA A 172 7.15 -34.71 22.52
N THR A 173 7.73 -34.03 23.51
CA THR A 173 9.08 -33.46 23.44
C THR A 173 10.04 -34.25 24.31
N ASP A 174 11.31 -34.29 23.95
CA ASP A 174 12.37 -34.82 24.82
C ASP A 174 12.72 -33.85 25.98
N ALA A 175 13.73 -34.22 26.79
CA ALA A 175 14.19 -33.40 27.91
C ALA A 175 14.79 -32.04 27.52
N ASN A 176 15.20 -31.87 26.25
CA ASN A 176 15.72 -30.63 25.70
C ASN A 176 14.63 -29.79 25.00
N GLY A 177 13.38 -30.26 24.99
CA GLY A 177 12.27 -29.60 24.31
C GLY A 177 12.21 -29.88 22.80
N ILE A 178 12.95 -30.87 22.29
CA ILE A 178 12.91 -31.24 20.87
C ILE A 178 11.68 -32.11 20.61
N ALA A 179 10.86 -31.69 19.65
CA ALA A 179 9.65 -32.40 19.25
C ALA A 179 9.97 -33.71 18.52
N ASN A 180 9.26 -34.78 18.88
CA ASN A 180 9.31 -36.02 18.09
C ASN A 180 8.45 -35.92 16.81
N GLU A 181 8.56 -36.92 15.94
CA GLU A 181 7.89 -36.90 14.63
C GLU A 181 6.36 -36.84 14.77
N HIS A 182 5.78 -37.50 15.77
CA HIS A 182 4.35 -37.45 16.02
C HIS A 182 3.84 -36.05 16.39
N LEU A 183 4.62 -35.28 17.17
CA LEU A 183 4.28 -33.90 17.50
C LEU A 183 4.44 -32.97 16.28
N LEU A 184 5.47 -33.20 15.45
CA LEU A 184 5.65 -32.48 14.20
C LEU A 184 4.51 -32.75 13.21
N ASP A 185 4.04 -33.98 13.12
CA ASP A 185 2.89 -34.38 12.34
C ASP A 185 1.62 -33.65 12.77
N VAL A 186 1.33 -33.63 14.08
CA VAL A 186 0.18 -32.91 14.63
C VAL A 186 0.25 -31.41 14.30
N LYS A 187 1.45 -30.82 14.36
CA LYS A 187 1.68 -29.42 13.95
C LYS A 187 1.44 -29.19 12.45
N ARG A 188 1.87 -30.11 11.59
CA ARG A 188 1.65 -30.03 10.13
C ARG A 188 0.16 -30.16 9.80
N ASP A 189 -0.51 -31.12 10.43
CA ASP A 189 -1.95 -31.35 10.29
C ASP A 189 -2.77 -30.14 10.75
N GLY A 190 -2.41 -29.52 11.88
CA GLY A 190 -3.04 -28.29 12.34
C GLY A 190 -2.89 -27.13 11.35
N GLY A 191 -1.70 -27.00 10.74
CA GLY A 191 -1.45 -26.03 9.68
C GLY A 191 -2.31 -26.29 8.45
N ALA A 192 -2.34 -27.55 7.96
CA ALA A 192 -3.14 -27.96 6.82
C ALA A 192 -4.64 -27.71 7.06
N TYR A 193 -5.16 -28.07 8.23
CA TYR A 193 -6.54 -27.81 8.61
C TYR A 193 -6.90 -26.32 8.59
N LEU A 194 -6.01 -25.45 9.09
CA LEU A 194 -6.22 -24.00 9.08
C LEU A 194 -6.09 -23.37 7.70
N MET A 195 -5.33 -23.99 6.79
CA MET A 195 -5.19 -23.53 5.40
C MET A 195 -6.51 -23.65 4.62
N GLU A 196 -7.34 -24.63 4.95
CA GLU A 196 -8.67 -24.81 4.35
C GLU A 196 -9.69 -23.75 4.80
N LYS A 197 -9.46 -23.08 5.93
CA LYS A 197 -10.33 -22.02 6.45
C LYS A 197 -10.08 -20.70 5.70
N ARG A 198 -10.59 -20.63 4.47
CA ARG A 198 -10.30 -19.53 3.53
C ARG A 198 -11.18 -18.29 3.67
N ASN A 199 -12.37 -18.41 4.25
CA ASN A 199 -13.31 -17.30 4.40
C ASN A 199 -12.77 -16.26 5.39
N ILE A 200 -12.83 -14.98 5.01
CA ILE A 200 -12.28 -13.87 5.79
C ILE A 200 -13.05 -13.73 7.11
N PHE A 201 -14.39 -13.66 7.06
CA PHE A 201 -15.19 -13.26 8.22
C PHE A 201 -15.60 -14.40 9.16
N THR A 202 -15.33 -15.66 8.83
CA THR A 202 -15.83 -16.82 9.61
C THR A 202 -15.43 -16.75 11.09
N ALA A 203 -14.20 -16.36 11.40
CA ALA A 203 -13.73 -16.28 12.79
C ALA A 203 -14.50 -15.21 13.61
N LEU A 204 -14.72 -14.03 13.02
CA LEU A 204 -15.50 -12.96 13.65
C LEU A 204 -16.98 -13.30 13.73
N GLN A 205 -17.58 -13.87 12.68
CA GLN A 205 -18.99 -14.28 12.69
C GLN A 205 -19.29 -15.28 13.81
N ARG A 206 -18.38 -16.22 14.07
CA ARG A 206 -18.52 -17.16 15.19
C ARG A 206 -18.51 -16.44 16.54
N ASN A 207 -17.64 -15.45 16.73
CA ASN A 207 -17.59 -14.64 17.95
C ASN A 207 -18.85 -13.77 18.11
N VAL A 208 -19.34 -13.15 17.04
CA VAL A 208 -20.63 -12.44 17.03
C VAL A 208 -21.75 -13.37 17.50
N ASN A 209 -21.84 -14.58 16.94
CA ASN A 209 -22.90 -15.53 17.28
C ASN A 209 -22.77 -16.09 18.70
N LYS A 210 -21.54 -16.29 19.19
CA LYS A 210 -21.28 -16.89 20.50
C LYS A 210 -21.39 -15.88 21.65
N GLU A 211 -20.93 -14.65 21.44
CA GLU A 211 -20.75 -13.64 22.50
C GLU A 211 -21.62 -12.39 22.29
N ASN A 212 -22.47 -12.37 21.27
CA ASN A 212 -23.27 -11.19 20.87
C ASN A 212 -22.40 -9.93 20.69
N ASN A 213 -21.23 -10.10 20.05
CA ASN A 213 -20.26 -9.03 19.91
C ASN A 213 -20.68 -8.03 18.82
N VAL A 214 -21.45 -7.02 19.22
CA VAL A 214 -21.99 -5.98 18.33
C VAL A 214 -20.88 -5.19 17.62
N ALA A 215 -19.72 -5.00 18.27
CA ALA A 215 -18.59 -4.28 17.66
C ALA A 215 -18.00 -5.07 16.47
N GLU A 216 -17.91 -6.40 16.57
CA GLU A 216 -17.46 -7.25 15.47
C GLU A 216 -18.47 -7.31 14.33
N GLN A 217 -19.76 -7.32 14.65
CA GLN A 217 -20.82 -7.21 13.65
C GLN A 217 -20.69 -5.90 12.86
N HIS A 218 -20.54 -4.77 13.55
CA HIS A 218 -20.33 -3.47 12.90
C HIS A 218 -19.05 -3.41 12.07
N LEU A 219 -17.96 -4.06 12.51
CA LEU A 219 -16.73 -4.16 11.72
C LEU A 219 -16.96 -4.92 10.41
N ILE A 220 -17.65 -6.06 10.45
CA ILE A 220 -18.00 -6.84 9.26
C ILE A 220 -18.87 -5.99 8.32
N ASP A 221 -19.92 -5.36 8.85
CA ASP A 221 -20.84 -4.57 8.04
C ASP A 221 -20.14 -3.37 7.40
N MET A 222 -19.27 -2.67 8.14
CA MET A 222 -18.46 -1.56 7.62
C MET A 222 -17.55 -2.03 6.48
N LEU A 223 -16.84 -3.16 6.64
CA LEU A 223 -16.00 -3.71 5.59
C LEU A 223 -16.81 -4.14 4.35
N CYS A 224 -18.01 -4.69 4.55
CA CYS A 224 -18.88 -5.08 3.44
C CYS A 224 -19.43 -3.87 2.66
N MET A 225 -19.88 -2.83 3.38
CA MET A 225 -20.33 -1.57 2.77
C MET A 225 -19.22 -0.90 1.95
N SER A 226 -17.96 -1.13 2.35
CA SER A 226 -16.79 -0.49 1.76
C SER A 226 -16.14 -1.27 0.62
N GLY A 227 -16.49 -2.54 0.40
CA GLY A 227 -15.96 -3.29 -0.75
C GLY A 227 -16.06 -4.80 -0.66
N PHE A 228 -15.96 -5.37 0.54
CA PHE A 228 -15.99 -6.82 0.75
C PHE A 228 -17.42 -7.40 0.64
N ASN A 229 -17.51 -8.72 0.52
CA ASN A 229 -18.73 -9.51 0.72
C ASN A 229 -18.54 -10.49 1.88
N ARG A 230 -19.65 -10.92 2.49
CA ARG A 230 -19.62 -11.77 3.70
C ARG A 230 -18.98 -13.15 3.47
N ASP A 231 -18.99 -13.60 2.24
CA ASP A 231 -18.47 -14.87 1.74
C ASP A 231 -17.09 -14.74 1.08
N ASP A 232 -16.48 -13.55 1.08
CA ASP A 232 -15.15 -13.35 0.51
C ASP A 232 -14.11 -14.24 1.20
N VAL A 233 -13.18 -14.73 0.38
CA VAL A 233 -12.03 -15.53 0.79
C VAL A 233 -10.74 -14.72 0.72
N TRP A 234 -9.74 -15.14 1.48
CA TRP A 234 -8.39 -14.58 1.36
C TRP A 234 -7.85 -14.73 -0.07
N GLY A 235 -7.48 -13.60 -0.69
CA GLY A 235 -6.93 -13.57 -2.04
C GLY A 235 -5.55 -14.22 -2.14
N PHE A 236 -4.75 -14.08 -1.08
CA PHE A 236 -3.56 -14.88 -0.83
C PHE A 236 -3.59 -15.44 0.59
N ARG A 237 -3.17 -16.70 0.74
CA ARG A 237 -3.05 -17.39 2.02
C ARG A 237 -2.01 -18.49 1.89
N ALA A 238 -0.98 -18.46 2.73
CA ALA A 238 0.10 -19.46 2.73
C ALA A 238 0.62 -19.74 4.13
N LEU A 239 1.09 -20.96 4.34
CA LEU A 239 1.83 -21.37 5.54
C LEU A 239 3.28 -20.89 5.41
N GLU A 240 3.81 -20.28 6.47
CA GLU A 240 5.21 -19.87 6.52
C GLU A 240 6.14 -21.08 6.73
N PRO A 241 7.14 -21.33 5.86
CA PRO A 241 7.93 -22.58 5.90
C PRO A 241 8.63 -22.86 7.23
N SER A 242 9.10 -21.81 7.92
CA SER A 242 9.93 -21.92 9.12
C SER A 242 9.14 -21.70 10.42
N ARG A 243 7.82 -21.46 10.34
CA ARG A 243 7.01 -21.01 11.50
C ARG A 243 5.64 -21.69 11.53
N SER A 244 5.06 -21.85 12.70
CA SER A 244 3.63 -22.20 12.82
C SER A 244 2.76 -20.95 12.56
N CYS A 245 2.92 -20.36 11.37
CA CYS A 245 2.26 -19.12 11.01
C CYS A 245 1.61 -19.26 9.64
N ILE A 246 0.45 -18.64 9.46
CA ILE A 246 -0.21 -18.47 8.17
C ILE A 246 -0.29 -16.97 7.91
N SER A 247 0.26 -16.54 6.77
CA SER A 247 0.09 -15.18 6.27
C SER A 247 -1.05 -15.16 5.28
N SER A 248 -1.97 -14.19 5.42
CA SER A 248 -3.05 -13.99 4.44
C SER A 248 -3.23 -12.51 4.13
N ILE A 249 -3.62 -12.21 2.89
CA ILE A 249 -3.95 -10.86 2.45
C ILE A 249 -5.15 -10.88 1.51
N ALA A 250 -6.05 -9.94 1.71
CA ALA A 250 -7.20 -9.68 0.85
C ALA A 250 -7.19 -8.20 0.46
N LEU A 251 -7.50 -7.94 -0.81
CA LEU A 251 -7.44 -6.61 -1.41
C LEU A 251 -8.78 -6.37 -2.09
N VAL A 252 -9.40 -5.23 -1.82
CA VAL A 252 -10.61 -4.79 -2.53
C VAL A 252 -10.50 -3.32 -2.87
N LEU A 253 -11.12 -2.92 -3.98
CA LEU A 253 -11.29 -1.50 -4.28
C LEU A 253 -12.30 -0.91 -3.28
N LEU A 254 -11.96 0.24 -2.69
CA LEU A 254 -12.90 0.95 -1.83
C LEU A 254 -14.09 1.43 -2.68
N LYS A 255 -15.30 1.07 -2.28
CA LYS A 255 -16.52 1.65 -2.84
C LYS A 255 -16.69 3.07 -2.31
N THR A 256 -16.29 4.06 -3.10
CA THR A 256 -16.29 5.49 -2.73
C THR A 256 -17.67 6.15 -2.83
N GLY A 257 -18.68 5.48 -3.38
CA GLY A 257 -19.96 6.10 -3.71
C GLY A 257 -19.98 6.81 -5.06
N ILE A 258 -18.87 6.81 -5.80
CA ILE A 258 -18.82 7.34 -7.17
C ILE A 258 -19.21 6.22 -8.14
N ASN A 259 -20.40 6.31 -8.69
CA ASN A 259 -20.98 5.32 -9.59
C ASN A 259 -20.76 5.73 -11.05
N HIS A 260 -19.97 4.92 -11.74
CA HIS A 260 -19.75 5.06 -13.18
C HIS A 260 -20.86 4.35 -13.95
N THR A 261 -21.45 5.03 -14.94
CA THR A 261 -22.47 4.42 -15.80
C THR A 261 -21.82 3.52 -16.85
N ALA A 262 -22.53 2.47 -17.28
CA ALA A 262 -22.03 1.55 -18.31
C ALA A 262 -21.66 2.34 -19.59
N GLY A 263 -20.40 2.22 -20.00
CA GLY A 263 -19.84 2.94 -21.15
C GLY A 263 -19.40 4.38 -20.88
N ASN A 264 -19.47 4.86 -19.62
CA ASN A 264 -19.01 6.19 -19.20
C ASN A 264 -19.59 7.35 -20.04
N THR A 265 -20.81 7.20 -20.54
CA THR A 265 -21.46 8.17 -21.46
C THR A 265 -22.21 9.29 -20.74
N LYS A 266 -22.50 9.11 -19.44
CA LYS A 266 -23.19 10.09 -18.59
C LYS A 266 -22.26 10.57 -17.47
N PRO A 267 -22.48 11.78 -16.92
CA PRO A 267 -21.84 12.22 -15.69
C PRO A 267 -21.97 11.16 -14.59
N VAL A 268 -20.93 11.03 -13.76
CA VAL A 268 -20.94 10.07 -12.64
C VAL A 268 -22.02 10.45 -11.64
N ASP A 269 -22.66 9.43 -11.07
CA ASP A 269 -23.61 9.61 -9.98
C ASP A 269 -22.88 9.44 -8.64
N VAL A 270 -23.22 10.25 -7.63
CA VAL A 270 -22.53 10.23 -6.34
C VAL A 270 -23.52 9.88 -5.22
N ASP A 271 -23.35 8.69 -4.64
CA ASP A 271 -23.99 8.33 -3.39
C ASP A 271 -23.24 8.99 -2.22
N TYR A 272 -23.80 10.08 -1.72
CA TYR A 272 -23.24 10.84 -0.60
C TYR A 272 -23.18 10.04 0.72
N THR A 273 -24.07 9.07 0.93
CA THR A 273 -24.07 8.23 2.14
C THR A 273 -22.89 7.26 2.10
N GLN A 274 -22.67 6.64 0.95
CA GLN A 274 -21.51 5.79 0.72
C GLN A 274 -20.21 6.59 0.75
N MET A 275 -20.17 7.77 0.13
CA MET A 275 -19.02 8.69 0.19
C MET A 275 -18.66 9.06 1.63
N ALA A 276 -19.63 9.39 2.47
CA ALA A 276 -19.38 9.70 3.88
C ALA A 276 -18.81 8.49 4.65
N THR A 277 -19.24 7.27 4.31
CA THR A 277 -18.69 6.04 4.90
C THR A 277 -17.25 5.81 4.43
N ALA A 278 -16.99 5.97 3.14
CA ALA A 278 -15.65 5.86 2.56
C ALA A 278 -14.67 6.91 3.12
N GLN A 279 -15.14 8.13 3.39
CA GLN A 279 -14.33 9.17 4.03
C GLN A 279 -13.91 8.80 5.45
N LYS A 280 -14.75 8.08 6.22
CA LYS A 280 -14.35 7.58 7.55
C LYS A 280 -13.20 6.58 7.47
N LEU A 281 -13.10 5.81 6.39
CA LEU A 281 -11.99 4.87 6.18
C LEU A 281 -10.65 5.58 5.94
N LEU A 282 -10.64 6.87 5.57
CA LEU A 282 -9.40 7.65 5.49
C LEU A 282 -8.69 7.75 6.84
N LEU A 283 -9.37 7.51 7.97
CA LEU A 283 -8.74 7.41 9.28
C LEU A 283 -7.68 6.29 9.35
N PHE A 284 -7.80 5.28 8.49
CA PHE A 284 -6.85 4.16 8.38
C PHE A 284 -5.77 4.37 7.33
N TRP A 285 -5.78 5.51 6.61
CA TRP A 285 -4.71 5.86 5.69
C TRP A 285 -3.47 6.32 6.47
N ARG A 286 -2.34 5.62 6.28
CA ARG A 286 -1.08 5.81 7.05
C ARG A 286 -1.20 5.60 8.57
N LYS A 287 -2.33 5.06 9.02
CA LYS A 287 -2.62 4.73 10.42
C LYS A 287 -3.35 3.40 10.46
N PRO A 288 -2.69 2.29 10.10
CA PRO A 288 -3.34 1.00 10.02
C PRO A 288 -3.95 0.61 11.37
N ALA A 289 -5.19 0.12 11.33
CA ALA A 289 -5.86 -0.41 12.51
C ALA A 289 -5.44 -1.86 12.72
N ARG A 290 -5.17 -2.23 13.98
CA ARG A 290 -4.80 -3.60 14.34
C ARG A 290 -5.77 -4.16 15.37
N LYS A 291 -6.20 -5.40 15.14
CA LYS A 291 -6.99 -6.17 16.09
C LYS A 291 -6.30 -7.50 16.33
N CYS A 292 -6.04 -7.84 17.59
CA CYS A 292 -5.44 -9.10 17.99
C CYS A 292 -6.43 -9.86 18.89
N TRP A 293 -6.60 -11.16 18.66
CA TRP A 293 -7.41 -12.02 19.51
C TRP A 293 -6.94 -13.47 19.42
N TRP A 294 -7.52 -14.31 20.29
CA TRP A 294 -7.25 -15.74 20.32
C TRP A 294 -8.52 -16.52 19.97
N ASP A 295 -8.32 -17.64 19.30
CA ASP A 295 -9.34 -18.63 18.98
C ASP A 295 -8.86 -20.02 19.43
N GLY A 296 -9.79 -20.86 19.86
CA GLY A 296 -9.52 -22.21 20.35
C GLY A 296 -10.56 -23.17 19.80
N ILE A 297 -10.11 -24.21 19.13
CA ILE A 297 -10.97 -25.26 18.56
C ILE A 297 -10.40 -26.64 18.86
N GLU A 298 -11.28 -27.63 18.96
CA GLU A 298 -10.89 -29.04 18.98
C GLU A 298 -10.98 -29.56 17.54
N VAL A 299 -9.91 -30.18 17.07
CA VAL A 299 -9.79 -30.72 15.72
C VAL A 299 -9.81 -32.24 15.81
N ASP A 300 -10.69 -32.84 15.04
CA ASP A 300 -10.80 -34.30 14.89
C ASP A 300 -10.63 -34.63 13.41
N LEU A 301 -9.50 -35.23 13.05
CA LEU A 301 -9.15 -35.62 11.70
C LEU A 301 -9.42 -37.12 11.52
N PRO A 302 -10.26 -37.52 10.55
CA PRO A 302 -10.53 -38.92 10.29
C PRO A 302 -9.28 -39.65 9.80
N ALA A 303 -9.26 -40.97 9.93
CA ALA A 303 -8.18 -41.79 9.36
C ALA A 303 -8.17 -41.66 7.84
N GLN A 304 -7.04 -41.27 7.27
CA GLN A 304 -6.87 -41.06 5.83
C GLN A 304 -5.44 -41.45 5.41
N ASP A 305 -5.29 -42.02 4.20
CA ASP A 305 -3.99 -42.35 3.58
C ASP A 305 -3.02 -43.13 4.49
N GLY A 306 -3.54 -44.15 5.18
CA GLY A 306 -2.75 -45.02 6.07
C GLY A 306 -2.36 -44.39 7.41
N ARG A 307 -2.82 -43.15 7.70
CA ARG A 307 -2.67 -42.49 9.00
C ARG A 307 -3.90 -42.75 9.86
N SER A 308 -3.66 -43.03 11.15
CA SER A 308 -4.75 -43.19 12.14
C SER A 308 -5.50 -41.87 12.33
N SER A 309 -6.74 -41.94 12.79
CA SER A 309 -7.48 -40.75 13.20
C SER A 309 -6.70 -39.96 14.26
N ARG A 310 -6.73 -38.64 14.18
CA ARG A 310 -5.98 -37.77 15.11
C ARG A 310 -6.89 -36.71 15.69
N GLN A 311 -6.84 -36.59 17.01
CA GLN A 311 -7.54 -35.55 17.74
C GLN A 311 -6.51 -34.67 18.46
N PHE A 312 -6.66 -33.36 18.36
CA PHE A 312 -5.83 -32.40 19.06
C PHE A 312 -6.55 -31.07 19.26
N LYS A 313 -6.09 -30.27 20.21
CA LYS A 313 -6.59 -28.90 20.39
C LYS A 313 -5.74 -27.94 19.57
N LEU A 314 -6.38 -26.98 18.92
CA LEU A 314 -5.72 -25.97 18.15
C LEU A 314 -6.07 -24.59 18.72
N TRP A 315 -5.02 -23.86 19.11
CA TRP A 315 -5.10 -22.46 19.52
C TRP A 315 -4.49 -21.59 18.44
N ALA A 316 -5.19 -20.55 18.04
CA ALA A 316 -4.72 -19.61 17.04
C ALA A 316 -4.77 -18.18 17.59
N ARG A 317 -3.62 -17.50 17.59
CA ARG A 317 -3.55 -16.05 17.75
C ARG A 317 -3.70 -15.42 16.38
N ARG A 318 -4.71 -14.59 16.21
CA ARG A 318 -4.96 -13.85 14.97
C ARG A 318 -4.67 -12.39 15.18
N VAL A 319 -3.91 -11.81 14.27
CA VAL A 319 -3.68 -10.37 14.18
C VAL A 319 -4.16 -9.92 12.82
N TRP A 320 -5.23 -9.14 12.80
CA TRP A 320 -5.67 -8.44 11.60
C TRP A 320 -5.09 -7.03 11.58
N THR A 321 -4.56 -6.66 10.43
CA THR A 321 -4.17 -5.29 10.09
C THR A 321 -5.06 -4.82 8.95
N LEU A 322 -5.85 -3.78 9.21
CA LEU A 322 -6.65 -3.08 8.23
C LEU A 322 -5.95 -1.77 7.86
N GLU A 323 -5.66 -1.62 6.58
CA GLU A 323 -4.98 -0.45 6.03
C GLU A 323 -5.76 0.07 4.83
N LEU A 324 -5.79 1.39 4.66
CA LEU A 324 -6.24 2.01 3.43
C LEU A 324 -5.03 2.52 2.65
N SER A 325 -4.87 2.07 1.41
CA SER A 325 -3.83 2.53 0.50
C SER A 325 -4.43 3.44 -0.58
N LEU A 326 -3.81 4.61 -0.78
CA LEU A 326 -4.15 5.51 -1.87
C LEU A 326 -3.06 5.41 -2.93
N VAL A 327 -3.39 4.72 -4.02
CA VAL A 327 -2.48 4.52 -5.15
C VAL A 327 -2.17 5.88 -5.76
N ARG A 328 -0.92 6.09 -6.16
CA ARG A 328 -0.52 7.23 -6.98
C ARG A 328 -0.31 6.75 -8.40
N LEU A 329 -0.53 7.65 -9.36
CA LEU A 329 -0.15 7.42 -10.75
C LEU A 329 1.31 6.97 -10.80
N VAL A 330 1.56 5.76 -11.29
CA VAL A 330 2.88 5.34 -11.75
C VAL A 330 2.89 5.70 -13.23
N TYR A 331 3.75 6.63 -13.64
CA TYR A 331 3.84 6.96 -15.06
C TYR A 331 4.27 5.69 -15.81
N PRO A 332 3.56 5.27 -16.88
CA PRO A 332 4.18 4.33 -17.79
C PRO A 332 5.43 5.01 -18.33
N LEU A 333 6.56 4.30 -18.26
CA LEU A 333 7.87 4.69 -18.79
C LEU A 333 7.68 5.62 -20.00
N LEU A 334 8.00 6.90 -19.85
CA LEU A 334 8.22 7.75 -21.02
C LEU A 334 9.23 7.00 -21.89
N PRO A 335 8.98 6.81 -23.20
CA PRO A 335 10.06 6.38 -24.07
C PRO A 335 11.19 7.39 -23.88
N SER A 336 12.39 6.86 -23.66
CA SER A 336 13.63 7.63 -23.52
C SER A 336 13.61 8.87 -24.42
N PRO A 337 14.11 10.04 -23.99
CA PRO A 337 14.19 11.24 -24.84
C PRO A 337 15.01 11.04 -26.14
N TYR A 338 15.60 9.86 -26.33
CA TYR A 338 16.29 9.44 -27.55
C TYR A 338 15.47 8.52 -28.48
N ALA A 339 14.22 8.21 -28.16
CA ALA A 339 13.34 7.47 -29.07
C ALA A 339 12.80 8.42 -30.16
N PRO A 340 12.95 8.09 -31.45
CA PRO A 340 12.43 8.93 -32.53
C PRO A 340 10.91 9.07 -32.40
N ALA A 341 10.44 10.32 -32.31
CA ALA A 341 9.03 10.66 -32.13
C ALA A 341 8.20 10.19 -33.33
N ALA A 342 7.61 9.01 -33.23
CA ALA A 342 6.54 8.58 -34.11
C ALA A 342 5.20 8.81 -33.41
N GLY A 343 4.55 9.94 -33.75
CA GLY A 343 3.09 10.04 -33.67
C GLY A 343 2.45 10.48 -32.35
N LEU A 344 3.12 11.26 -31.49
CA LEU A 344 2.41 11.95 -30.40
C LEU A 344 1.81 13.26 -30.95
N THR A 345 0.48 13.31 -31.07
CA THR A 345 -0.24 14.52 -31.50
C THR A 345 -0.15 15.62 -30.44
N SER A 346 0.00 16.87 -30.88
CA SER A 346 0.16 18.10 -30.08
C SER A 346 -0.77 18.25 -28.86
N ALA A 347 -1.98 17.68 -28.91
CA ALA A 347 -2.94 17.69 -27.80
C ALA A 347 -2.47 16.93 -26.54
N VAL A 348 -1.68 15.86 -26.69
CA VAL A 348 -1.18 15.04 -25.56
C VAL A 348 -0.10 15.79 -24.77
N VAL A 349 0.77 16.52 -25.47
CA VAL A 349 1.83 17.33 -24.84
C VAL A 349 1.24 18.55 -24.13
N ALA A 350 0.20 19.17 -24.69
CA ALA A 350 -0.50 20.30 -24.06
C ALA A 350 -1.22 19.89 -22.76
N HIS A 351 -1.85 18.71 -22.71
CA HIS A 351 -2.50 18.20 -21.49
C HIS A 351 -1.48 17.87 -20.38
N ILE A 352 -0.28 17.40 -20.74
CA ILE A 352 0.81 17.11 -19.79
C ILE A 352 1.40 18.40 -19.20
N LEU A 353 1.58 19.44 -20.01
CA LEU A 353 2.14 20.73 -19.55
C LEU A 353 1.19 21.54 -18.67
N VAL A 354 -0.13 21.49 -18.93
CA VAL A 354 -1.13 22.21 -18.13
C VAL A 354 -1.28 21.61 -16.73
N LEU A 355 -1.08 20.30 -16.56
CA LEU A 355 -1.10 19.65 -15.24
C LEU A 355 0.18 19.91 -14.41
N CYS A 356 1.31 20.21 -15.05
CA CYS A 356 2.56 20.53 -14.36
C CYS A 356 2.69 22.00 -13.91
N CYS A 357 1.87 22.91 -14.44
CA CYS A 357 1.90 24.32 -14.07
C CYS A 357 0.61 24.77 -13.37
N SER A 358 0.60 24.65 -12.03
CA SER A 358 -0.22 25.49 -11.16
C SER A 358 0.71 26.29 -10.23
N PRO A 359 0.34 27.52 -9.84
CA PRO A 359 1.25 28.65 -9.88
C PRO A 359 2.18 28.71 -8.66
N TRP A 360 3.49 28.61 -8.91
CA TRP A 360 4.50 29.20 -8.04
C TRP A 360 4.75 30.63 -8.53
N ASN A 361 4.37 31.61 -7.70
CA ASN A 361 4.74 33.03 -7.77
C ASN A 361 4.75 33.69 -9.17
N GLY A 362 3.60 34.22 -9.60
CA GLY A 362 3.53 35.48 -10.37
C GLY A 362 4.16 35.53 -11.78
N TYR A 363 4.62 34.43 -12.36
CA TYR A 363 5.12 34.39 -13.74
C TYR A 363 4.12 33.69 -14.67
N HIS A 364 3.67 34.39 -15.72
CA HIS A 364 2.92 33.78 -16.82
C HIS A 364 3.90 33.24 -17.87
N ALA A 365 3.81 31.95 -18.16
CA ALA A 365 4.51 31.33 -19.28
C ALA A 365 3.69 31.48 -20.57
N PHE A 366 4.30 32.00 -21.64
CA PHE A 366 3.74 31.97 -22.99
C PHE A 366 4.45 30.87 -23.80
N VAL A 367 3.67 30.03 -24.49
CA VAL A 367 4.18 29.05 -25.44
C VAL A 367 3.90 29.61 -26.84
N ASP A 368 4.96 30.01 -27.54
CA ASP A 368 4.88 30.44 -28.93
C ASP A 368 5.07 29.21 -29.84
N VAL A 369 4.10 28.93 -30.71
CA VAL A 369 3.96 27.62 -31.37
C VAL A 369 4.68 27.57 -32.74
N ASP A 370 5.32 28.66 -33.17
CA ASP A 370 5.83 28.81 -34.54
C ASP A 370 7.35 28.66 -34.72
N LEU A 371 8.10 28.17 -33.71
CA LEU A 371 9.55 27.97 -33.83
C LEU A 371 10.01 26.56 -33.42
N ILE A 372 10.23 25.71 -34.43
CA ILE A 372 11.04 24.49 -34.35
C ILE A 372 12.51 24.90 -34.61
N PRO A 373 13.53 24.49 -33.83
CA PRO A 373 13.52 23.55 -32.69
C PRO A 373 13.57 24.26 -31.32
N PHE A 374 12.96 23.60 -30.33
CA PHE A 374 12.67 24.07 -28.98
C PHE A 374 13.85 24.75 -28.26
N THR A 375 13.77 26.07 -28.14
CA THR A 375 14.54 26.86 -27.17
C THR A 375 13.56 27.45 -26.16
N ILE A 376 13.68 27.05 -24.89
CA ILE A 376 12.92 27.68 -23.79
C ILE A 376 13.59 29.02 -23.49
N ILE A 377 12.94 30.12 -23.85
CA ILE A 377 13.41 31.47 -23.51
C ILE A 377 12.57 31.99 -22.33
N CYS A 378 13.11 31.92 -21.11
CA CYS A 378 12.56 32.66 -19.97
C CYS A 378 12.98 34.13 -20.09
N ARG A 379 12.07 35.03 -20.47
CA ARG A 379 12.31 36.48 -20.41
C ARG A 379 11.64 37.07 -19.18
N SER A 380 12.34 37.96 -18.47
CA SER A 380 11.73 38.89 -17.52
C SER A 380 10.92 39.94 -18.29
N ALA A 381 9.70 40.22 -17.85
CA ALA A 381 8.91 41.31 -18.40
C ALA A 381 9.55 42.67 -18.02
N PRO A 382 9.66 43.65 -18.93
CA PRO A 382 10.00 45.00 -18.54
C PRO A 382 8.81 45.64 -17.80
N SER A 383 9.09 46.33 -16.70
CA SER A 383 8.08 47.14 -16.00
C SER A 383 7.63 48.26 -16.92
N LEU A 384 6.36 48.24 -17.35
CA LEU A 384 5.72 49.43 -17.89
C LEU A 384 5.40 50.36 -16.72
N ALA A 385 6.16 51.46 -16.66
CA ALA A 385 5.72 52.67 -15.99
C ALA A 385 4.71 53.36 -16.91
N ASP A 386 3.53 53.63 -16.36
CA ASP A 386 2.86 54.94 -16.41
C ASP A 386 2.00 55.09 -15.15
#